data_AF-A0A317LYJ2-F1
#
_entry.id   AF-A0A317LYJ2-F1
#
_cell.length_a   1.000
_cell.length_b   1.000
_cell.length_c   1.000
_cell.angle_alpha   90.00
_cell.angle_beta   90.00
_cell.angle_gamma   90.00
#
_symmetry.space_group_name_H-M   'P 1'
#
loop_
_entity.id
_entity.type
_entity.pdbx_description
1 polymer ?
#
loop_
_entity_poly.entity_id
_entity_poly.type
_entity_poly.pdbx_seq_one_letter_code
_entity_poly.pdbx_strand_id
1 'polypeptide(L)'
;MLSVTVNARGEIAEMRFHTEKYRMMAPAELAAAIIEVVERARRDVAQQVSTAMGTLVPGDSAAREQAVAGDPTALLEELGLGNVRSPK
;
A
#
# COMPACT_ATOMS: atom_id res chain seq x y z
N MET A 1 -21.67 -3.88 -3.64
CA MET A 1 -22.57 -2.70 -3.71
C MET A 1 -21.92 -1.57 -4.51
N LEU A 2 -20.67 -1.24 -4.22
CA LEU A 2 -19.82 -0.41 -5.09
C LEU A 2 -18.40 -1.02 -5.17
N SER A 3 -17.65 -0.67 -6.21
CA SER A 3 -16.22 -0.95 -6.35
C SER A 3 -15.46 0.33 -6.72
N VAL A 4 -14.17 0.36 -6.36
CA VAL A 4 -13.27 1.47 -6.66
C VAL A 4 -11.99 0.90 -7.25
N THR A 5 -11.53 1.48 -8.34
CA THR A 5 -10.20 1.24 -8.91
C THR A 5 -9.30 2.39 -8.53
N VAL A 6 -8.13 2.08 -8.00
CA VAL A 6 -7.11 3.05 -7.60
C VAL A 6 -5.85 2.82 -8.43
N ASN A 7 -5.21 3.89 -8.88
CA ASN A 7 -3.94 3.79 -9.61
C ASN A 7 -2.77 3.62 -8.64
N ALA A 8 -1.56 3.36 -9.17
CA ALA A 8 -0.36 3.15 -8.35
C ALA A 8 0.02 4.35 -7.43
N ARG A 9 -0.57 5.54 -7.63
CA ARG A 9 -0.37 6.73 -6.80
C ARG A 9 -1.39 6.86 -5.66
N GLY A 10 -2.35 5.94 -5.55
CA GLY A 10 -3.42 6.04 -4.58
C GLY A 10 -4.59 6.94 -5.04
N GLU A 11 -4.62 7.35 -6.31
CA GLU A 11 -5.70 8.18 -6.86
C GLU A 11 -6.82 7.31 -7.42
N ILE A 12 -8.08 7.75 -7.26
CA ILE A 12 -9.24 7.04 -7.81
C ILE A 12 -9.24 7.16 -9.33
N ALA A 13 -9.16 6.02 -10.01
CA ALA A 13 -9.24 5.93 -11.47
C ALA A 13 -10.67 5.61 -11.95
N GLU A 14 -11.42 4.80 -11.18
CA GLU A 14 -12.80 4.44 -11.50
C GLU A 14 -13.59 4.19 -10.22
N MET A 15 -14.90 4.47 -10.25
CA MET A 15 -15.84 4.06 -9.23
C MET A 15 -17.12 3.55 -9.87
N ARG A 16 -17.63 2.41 -9.41
CA ARG A 16 -18.82 1.77 -9.97
C ARG A 16 -19.80 1.36 -8.88
N PHE A 17 -21.05 1.75 -9.03
CA PHE A 17 -22.16 1.23 -8.22
C PHE A 17 -22.80 0.06 -8.97
N HIS A 18 -22.87 -1.10 -8.32
CA HIS A 18 -23.40 -2.33 -8.94
C HIS A 18 -24.90 -2.51 -8.74
N THR A 19 -25.49 -1.71 -7.85
CA THR A 19 -26.89 -1.81 -7.44
C THR A 19 -27.40 -0.43 -7.06
N GLU A 20 -28.70 -0.20 -7.12
CA GLU A 20 -29.32 1.06 -6.68
C GLU A 20 -29.55 1.18 -5.16
N LYS A 21 -29.12 0.18 -4.38
CA LYS A 21 -29.30 0.14 -2.92
C LYS A 21 -28.77 1.41 -2.22
N TYR A 22 -27.75 2.07 -2.78
CA TYR A 22 -27.22 3.33 -2.26
C TYR A 22 -28.26 4.46 -2.17
N ARG A 23 -29.30 4.43 -3.01
CA ARG A 23 -30.37 5.44 -3.01
C ARG A 23 -31.27 5.37 -1.76
N MET A 24 -31.32 4.20 -1.13
CA MET A 24 -32.14 3.95 0.07
C MET A 24 -31.33 4.08 1.37
N MET A 25 -30.02 4.33 1.28
CA MET A 25 -29.16 4.49 2.45
C MET A 25 -29.29 5.87 3.07
N ALA A 26 -29.07 5.93 4.38
CA ALA A 26 -28.86 7.22 5.03
C ALA A 26 -27.59 7.88 4.44
N PRO A 27 -27.56 9.21 4.25
CA PRO A 27 -26.40 9.90 3.67
C PRO A 27 -25.07 9.60 4.39
N ALA A 28 -25.11 9.49 5.72
CA ALA A 28 -23.95 9.16 6.55
C ALA A 28 -23.46 7.72 6.32
N GLU A 29 -24.38 6.77 6.14
CA GLU A 29 -24.07 5.37 5.88
C GLU A 29 -23.41 5.20 4.50
N LEU A 30 -23.93 5.90 3.49
CA LEU A 30 -23.34 5.89 2.15
C LEU A 30 -21.94 6.51 2.14
N ALA A 31 -21.75 7.64 2.83
CA ALA A 31 -20.43 8.27 2.95
C ALA A 31 -19.42 7.33 3.61
N ALA A 32 -19.80 6.67 4.71
CA ALA A 32 -18.95 5.69 5.38
C ALA A 32 -18.58 4.53 4.47
N ALA A 33 -19.56 3.97 3.74
CA ALA A 33 -19.31 2.85 2.81
C ALA A 33 -18.36 3.23 1.66
N ILE A 34 -18.47 4.45 1.11
CA ILE A 34 -17.56 4.94 0.08
C ILE A 34 -16.14 5.08 0.64
N ILE A 35 -15.99 5.74 1.80
CA ILE A 35 -14.69 5.92 2.45
C ILE A 35 -14.03 4.57 2.74
N GLU A 36 -14.79 3.61 3.29
CA GLU A 36 -14.27 2.28 3.61
C GLU A 36 -13.70 1.58 2.37
N VAL A 37 -14.43 1.60 1.25
CA VAL A 37 -13.99 0.93 0.01
C VAL A 37 -12.78 1.63 -0.61
N VAL A 38 -12.74 2.97 -0.59
CA VAL A 38 -11.59 3.74 -1.09
C VAL A 38 -10.34 3.45 -0.25
N GLU A 39 -10.47 3.48 1.08
CA GLU A 39 -9.38 3.20 2.00
C GLU A 39 -8.85 1.78 1.85
N ARG A 40 -9.75 0.81 1.62
CA ARG A 40 -9.36 -0.57 1.31
C ARG A 40 -8.57 -0.66 0.01
N ALA A 41 -9.06 -0.06 -1.07
CA ALA A 41 -8.39 -0.08 -2.36
C ALA A 41 -7.00 0.58 -2.30
N ARG A 42 -6.85 1.67 -1.55
CA ARG A 42 -5.54 2.33 -1.32
C ARG A 42 -4.55 1.42 -0.61
N ARG A 43 -4.99 0.72 0.44
CA ARG A 43 -4.15 -0.25 1.17
C ARG A 43 -3.72 -1.41 0.26
N ASP A 44 -4.65 -1.95 -0.52
CA ASP A 44 -4.37 -3.06 -1.43
C ASP A 44 -3.33 -2.67 -2.48
N VAL A 45 -3.44 -1.46 -3.05
CA VAL A 45 -2.43 -0.93 -3.99
C VAL A 45 -1.09 -0.70 -3.30
N ALA A 46 -1.06 -0.10 -2.10
CA ALA A 46 0.18 0.10 -1.37
C ALA A 46 0.91 -1.23 -1.10
N GLN A 47 0.16 -2.27 -0.73
CA GLN A 47 0.71 -3.62 -0.53
C GLN A 47 1.22 -4.24 -1.84
N GLN A 48 0.49 -4.07 -2.95
CA GLN A 48 0.93 -4.54 -4.26
C GLN A 48 2.21 -3.84 -4.73
N VAL A 49 2.28 -2.52 -4.57
CA VAL A 49 3.47 -1.72 -4.90
C VAL A 49 4.65 -2.13 -4.03
N SER A 50 4.45 -2.29 -2.72
CA SER A 50 5.46 -2.80 -1.80
C SER A 50 5.98 -4.18 -2.21
N THR A 51 5.08 -5.10 -2.57
CA THR A 51 5.43 -6.45 -3.02
C THR A 51 6.23 -6.42 -4.34
N ALA A 52 5.77 -5.62 -5.31
CA ALA A 52 6.43 -5.49 -6.61
C ALA A 52 7.82 -4.83 -6.49
N MET A 53 7.95 -3.77 -5.69
CA MET A 53 9.23 -3.12 -5.41
C MET A 53 10.15 -3.99 -4.54
N GLY A 54 9.57 -4.82 -3.67
CA GLY A 54 10.28 -5.81 -2.87
C GLY A 54 11.04 -6.82 -3.73
N THR A 55 10.62 -7.06 -4.97
CA THR A 55 11.39 -7.92 -5.89
C THR A 55 12.63 -7.22 -6.47
N LEU A 56 12.68 -5.88 -6.46
CA LEU A 56 13.73 -5.07 -7.08
C LEU A 56 14.78 -4.56 -6.10
N VAL A 57 14.40 -4.30 -4.85
CA VAL A 57 15.35 -4.05 -3.75
C VAL A 57 16.07 -5.37 -3.50
N PRO A 58 17.40 -5.49 -3.44
CA PRO A 58 18.04 -6.75 -3.03
C PRO A 58 17.89 -6.94 -1.50
N GLY A 59 17.72 -8.18 -1.02
CA GLY A 59 17.39 -8.49 0.38
C GLY A 59 16.36 -9.63 0.54
N ASP A 60 15.96 -9.97 1.75
CA ASP A 60 14.86 -10.86 2.09
C ASP A 60 13.58 -10.05 2.36
N SER A 61 12.43 -10.71 2.46
CA SER A 61 11.16 -9.98 2.65
C SER A 61 11.07 -9.30 4.02
N ALA A 62 11.70 -9.85 5.07
CA ALA A 62 11.59 -9.37 6.44
C ALA A 62 12.50 -8.16 6.73
N ALA A 63 13.75 -8.20 6.26
CA ALA A 63 14.68 -7.09 6.30
C ALA A 63 14.18 -5.90 5.45
N ARG A 64 13.53 -6.18 4.30
CA ARG A 64 12.86 -5.13 3.52
C ARG A 64 11.66 -4.51 4.23
N GLU A 65 10.82 -5.32 4.89
CA GLU A 65 9.65 -4.80 5.62
C GLU A 65 10.06 -3.84 6.74
N GLN A 66 11.14 -4.18 7.46
CA GLN A 66 11.72 -3.32 8.49
C GLN A 66 12.30 -2.03 7.91
N ALA A 67 12.95 -2.10 6.75
CA ALA A 67 13.45 -0.92 6.05
C ALA A 67 12.32 0.03 5.60
N VAL A 68 11.20 -0.50 5.09
CA VAL A 68 10.00 0.28 4.76
C VAL A 68 9.37 0.90 6.01
N ALA A 69 9.43 0.20 7.15
CA ALA A 69 8.99 0.70 8.45
C ALA A 69 9.94 1.75 9.08
N GLY A 70 11.07 2.05 8.43
CA GLY A 70 12.00 3.10 8.83
C GLY A 70 13.29 2.62 9.52
N ASP A 71 13.50 1.31 9.65
CA ASP A 71 14.76 0.73 10.15
C ASP A 71 15.46 -0.08 9.04
N PRO A 72 16.41 0.51 8.31
CA PRO A 72 17.09 -0.15 7.20
C PRO A 72 18.25 -1.06 7.65
N THR A 73 18.50 -1.23 8.95
CA THR A 73 19.73 -1.88 9.47
C THR A 73 19.89 -3.32 8.97
N ALA A 74 18.85 -4.14 9.12
CA ALA A 74 18.84 -5.53 8.67
C ALA A 74 19.04 -5.65 7.15
N LEU A 75 18.41 -4.75 6.39
CA LEU A 75 18.54 -4.71 4.93
C LEU A 75 19.96 -4.35 4.50
N LEU A 76 20.59 -3.38 5.15
CA LEU A 76 21.95 -2.95 4.84
C LEU A 76 22.98 -4.03 5.17
N GLU A 77 22.80 -4.77 6.26
CA GLU A 77 23.66 -5.92 6.59
C GLU A 77 23.54 -7.03 5.55
N GLU A 78 22.32 -7.34 5.12
CA GLU A 78 22.07 -8.37 4.11
C GLU A 78 22.68 -8.01 2.75
N LEU A 79 22.63 -6.73 2.39
CA LEU A 79 23.29 -6.19 1.20
C LEU A 79 24.82 -6.15 1.29
N GLY A 80 25.41 -6.51 2.45
CA GLY A 80 26.84 -6.41 2.71
C GLY A 80 27.34 -4.95 2.86
N LEU A 81 26.41 -4.01 3.09
CA LEU A 81 26.66 -2.57 3.19
C LEU A 81 26.74 -2.08 4.64
N GLY A 82 26.44 -2.93 5.63
CA GLY A 82 26.43 -2.59 7.06
C GLY A 82 27.80 -2.26 7.69
N ASN A 83 28.91 -2.46 6.96
CA ASN A 83 30.27 -2.29 7.52
C ASN A 83 31.17 -1.37 6.67
N VAL A 84 30.66 -0.20 6.25
CA VAL A 84 31.53 0.84 5.68
C VAL A 84 32.37 1.46 6.82
N ARG A 85 33.50 0.84 7.14
CA ARG A 85 34.54 1.46 7.97
C ARG A 85 34.93 2.79 7.33
N SER A 86 34.69 3.89 8.03
CA SER A 86 35.14 5.22 7.60
C SER A 86 36.67 5.19 7.36
N PRO A 87 37.17 5.68 6.21
CA PRO A 87 38.62 5.85 6.04
C PRO A 87 39.12 6.91 7.02
N LYS A 88 40.24 6.60 7.68
CA LYS A 88 40.94 7.46 8.63
C LYS A 88 41.72 8.56 7.91
#